data_AF-A0A317ZIV4-F1
#
_entry.id   AF-A0A317ZIV4-F1
#
_cell.length_a   1.000
_cell.length_b   1.000
_cell.length_c   1.000
_cell.angle_alpha   90.00
_cell.angle_beta   90.00
_cell.angle_gamma   90.00
#
_symmetry.space_group_name_H-M   'P 1'
#
loop_
_entity.id
_entity.type
_entity.pdbx_description
1 polymer ?
#
loop_
_entity_poly.entity_id
_entity_poly.type
_entity_poly.pdbx_seq_one_letter_code
_entity_poly.pdbx_strand_id
1 'polypeptide(L)'
;MKLIKTLALIIALSAGNLISLASTFSSYVEDYRYDFSVIDEDLESAPSWRSNEAYPPLSPRKADSAARELLTRLVKEPERWKRINITLSQIKDEEKWVYVIHFIGFHPPGVVDGPVPEMRVVVLMDGKPVVPDIVKLKRPDEE
;
A
#
# COMPACT_ATOMS: atom_id res chain seq x y z
N MET A 1 -14.81 -64.76 0.45
CA MET A 1 -14.11 -63.76 -0.38
C MET A 1 -15.05 -62.62 -0.71
N LYS A 2 -14.91 -61.46 -0.04
CA LYS A 2 -15.11 -60.10 -0.57
C LYS A 2 -14.82 -59.09 0.55
N LEU A 3 -13.67 -58.44 0.41
CA LEU A 3 -13.19 -57.33 1.24
C LEU A 3 -14.01 -56.06 0.92
N ILE A 4 -14.41 -55.31 1.95
CA ILE A 4 -14.84 -53.91 1.84
C ILE A 4 -14.02 -53.15 2.89
N LYS A 5 -12.76 -52.82 2.56
CA LYS A 5 -12.27 -51.52 2.07
C LYS A 5 -12.51 -50.38 3.06
N THR A 6 -11.48 -50.15 3.86
CA THR A 6 -11.23 -49.04 4.77
C THR A 6 -11.50 -47.69 4.10
N LEU A 7 -12.30 -46.86 4.76
CA LEU A 7 -12.55 -45.47 4.38
C LEU A 7 -11.40 -44.61 4.92
N ALA A 8 -10.51 -44.13 4.04
CA ALA A 8 -9.50 -43.12 4.40
C ALA A 8 -10.09 -41.73 4.16
N LEU A 9 -10.35 -40.99 5.24
CA LEU A 9 -10.72 -39.58 5.17
C LEU A 9 -9.45 -38.76 4.96
N ILE A 10 -9.19 -38.35 3.71
CA ILE A 10 -8.12 -37.39 3.40
C ILE A 10 -8.69 -36.00 3.71
N ILE A 11 -8.32 -35.43 4.84
CA ILE A 11 -8.53 -34.00 5.10
C ILE A 11 -7.49 -33.26 4.26
N ALA A 12 -7.89 -32.81 3.07
CA ALA A 12 -7.12 -31.86 2.30
C ALA A 12 -7.17 -30.53 3.04
N LEU A 13 -6.14 -30.25 3.84
CA LEU A 13 -5.92 -28.94 4.43
C LEU A 13 -5.50 -28.00 3.31
N SER A 14 -6.47 -27.41 2.60
CA SER A 14 -6.18 -26.24 1.79
C SER A 14 -5.87 -25.11 2.76
N ALA A 15 -4.60 -24.99 3.17
CA ALA A 15 -4.08 -23.74 3.68
C ALA A 15 -4.14 -22.76 2.51
N GLY A 16 -5.32 -22.20 2.25
CA GLY A 16 -5.39 -20.91 1.61
C GLY A 16 -4.61 -19.99 2.53
N ASN A 17 -3.49 -19.45 2.06
CA ASN A 17 -2.81 -18.38 2.76
C ASN A 17 -3.86 -17.28 2.94
N LEU A 18 -4.39 -17.17 4.15
CA LEU A 18 -5.25 -16.07 4.53
C LEU A 18 -4.34 -14.86 4.53
N ILE A 19 -4.41 -14.07 3.45
CA ILE A 19 -3.77 -12.77 3.40
C ILE A 19 -4.44 -11.94 4.49
N SER A 20 -3.73 -11.73 5.58
CA SER A 20 -4.20 -10.94 6.72
C SER A 20 -3.84 -9.48 6.48
N LEU A 21 -4.87 -8.63 6.38
CA LEU A 21 -4.72 -7.20 6.16
C LEU A 21 -4.37 -6.51 7.48
N ALA A 22 -3.24 -5.80 7.51
CA ALA A 22 -2.79 -5.06 8.68
C ALA A 22 -3.28 -3.61 8.67
N SER A 23 -3.20 -2.94 7.51
CA SER A 23 -3.69 -1.56 7.34
C SER A 23 -3.93 -1.23 5.87
N THR A 24 -4.78 -0.23 5.61
CA THR A 24 -5.03 0.28 4.26
C THR A 24 -4.93 1.80 4.26
N PHE A 25 -4.20 2.33 3.27
CA PHE A 25 -4.13 3.75 2.99
C PHE A 25 -4.78 4.03 1.64
N SER A 26 -5.91 4.74 1.65
CA SER A 26 -6.65 5.06 0.42
C SER A 26 -6.33 6.46 -0.08
N SER A 27 -6.19 6.60 -1.40
CA SER A 27 -6.10 7.89 -2.10
C SER A 27 -7.14 7.96 -3.21
N TYR A 28 -7.58 9.17 -3.55
CA TYR A 28 -8.62 9.42 -4.54
C TYR A 28 -8.09 10.39 -5.58
N VAL A 29 -8.00 9.94 -6.83
CA VAL A 29 -7.48 10.73 -7.95
C VAL A 29 -8.39 10.50 -9.15
N GLU A 30 -8.98 11.59 -9.66
CA GLU A 30 -9.99 11.54 -10.72
C GLU A 30 -11.12 10.54 -10.35
N ASP A 31 -11.46 9.61 -11.24
CA ASP A 31 -12.50 8.59 -11.07
C ASP A 31 -11.99 7.32 -10.39
N TYR A 32 -10.83 7.36 -9.73
CA TYR A 32 -10.17 6.16 -9.20
C TYR A 32 -9.86 6.29 -7.70
N ARG A 33 -10.10 5.18 -6.98
CA ARG A 33 -9.58 4.93 -5.64
C ARG A 33 -8.37 4.01 -5.73
N TYR A 34 -7.32 4.36 -5.00
CA TYR A 34 -6.08 3.60 -4.88
C TYR A 34 -5.95 3.12 -3.44
N ASP A 35 -6.03 1.82 -3.22
CA ASP A 35 -5.95 1.22 -1.88
C ASP A 35 -4.58 0.55 -1.69
N PHE A 36 -3.72 1.18 -0.89
CA PHE A 36 -2.42 0.62 -0.52
C PHE A 36 -2.59 -0.28 0.71
N SER A 37 -2.81 -1.56 0.45
CA SER A 37 -3.04 -2.58 1.48
C SER A 37 -1.73 -3.17 1.98
N VAL A 38 -1.39 -2.87 3.23
CA VAL A 38 -0.26 -3.49 3.94
C VAL A 38 -0.75 -4.77 4.58
N ILE A 39 -0.15 -5.90 4.23
CA ILE A 39 -0.51 -7.22 4.75
C ILE A 39 0.51 -7.68 5.80
N ASP A 40 0.08 -8.54 6.73
CA ASP A 40 0.95 -9.04 7.80
C ASP A 40 2.22 -9.72 7.26
N GLU A 41 2.12 -10.51 6.19
CA GLU A 41 3.26 -11.20 5.59
C GLU A 41 4.39 -10.24 5.16
N ASP A 42 4.02 -9.13 4.50
CA ASP A 42 4.97 -8.10 4.09
C ASP A 42 5.63 -7.44 5.32
N LEU A 43 4.86 -7.16 6.38
CA LEU A 43 5.39 -6.58 7.64
C LEU A 43 6.33 -7.52 8.39
N GLU A 44 6.02 -8.82 8.42
CA GLU A 44 6.87 -9.81 9.07
C GLU A 44 8.18 -10.01 8.32
N SER A 45 8.17 -9.91 6.99
CA SER A 45 9.37 -9.99 6.16
C SER A 45 10.24 -8.72 6.20
N ALA A 46 9.62 -7.56 6.46
CA ALA A 46 10.33 -6.29 6.52
C ALA A 46 11.13 -6.14 7.83
N PRO A 47 12.27 -5.43 7.80
CA PRO A 47 13.04 -5.11 9.00
C PRO A 47 12.20 -4.43 10.08
N SER A 48 12.28 -4.95 11.31
CA SER A 48 11.73 -4.29 12.50
C SER A 48 12.53 -3.02 12.84
N TRP A 49 11.86 -2.04 13.43
CA TRP A 49 12.48 -0.82 13.95
C TRP A 49 11.73 -0.30 15.17
N ARG A 50 12.44 0.06 16.23
CA ARG A 50 11.83 0.67 17.42
C ARG A 50 12.00 2.17 17.42
N SER A 51 11.01 2.90 17.92
CA SER A 51 11.03 4.37 17.97
C SER A 51 12.14 4.96 18.85
N ASN A 52 12.73 4.16 19.74
CA ASN A 52 13.87 4.55 20.57
C ASN A 52 15.24 4.27 19.91
N GLU A 53 15.26 3.59 18.76
CA GLU A 53 16.47 3.40 17.97
C GLU A 53 16.77 4.66 17.14
N ALA A 54 18.04 4.99 17.00
CA ALA A 54 18.46 6.26 16.42
C ALA A 54 17.99 6.48 14.97
N TYR A 55 17.96 5.42 14.15
CA TYR A 55 17.62 5.51 12.74
C TYR A 55 16.83 4.30 12.25
N PRO A 56 15.80 4.50 11.40
CA PRO A 56 15.12 3.41 10.72
C PRO A 56 16.05 2.69 9.72
N PRO A 57 15.81 1.38 9.45
CA PRO A 57 16.61 0.57 8.53
C PRO A 57 16.69 1.15 7.10
N LEU A 58 15.62 1.82 6.67
CA LEU A 58 15.55 2.55 5.42
C LEU A 58 15.57 4.06 5.71
N SER A 59 16.37 4.83 4.98
CA SER A 59 16.36 6.28 5.14
C SER A 59 15.11 6.90 4.47
N PRO A 60 14.59 8.02 5.00
CA PRO A 60 13.44 8.72 4.39
C PRO A 60 13.65 9.06 2.91
N ARG A 61 14.89 9.38 2.51
CA ARG A 61 15.22 9.70 1.11
C ARG A 61 15.08 8.48 0.20
N LYS A 62 15.51 7.29 0.64
CA LYS A 62 15.35 6.07 -0.15
C LYS A 62 13.88 5.67 -0.28
N ALA A 63 13.11 5.82 0.80
CA ALA A 63 11.67 5.62 0.78
C ALA A 63 10.97 6.57 -0.22
N ASP A 64 11.33 7.85 -0.21
CA ASP A 64 10.81 8.84 -1.17
C ASP A 64 11.16 8.50 -2.63
N SER A 65 12.39 8.05 -2.90
CA SER A 65 12.78 7.60 -4.24
C SER A 65 11.93 6.42 -4.72
N ALA A 66 11.75 5.38 -3.89
CA ALA A 66 10.91 4.24 -4.22
C ALA A 66 9.44 4.65 -4.43
N ALA A 67 8.91 5.51 -3.56
CA ALA A 67 7.57 6.04 -3.67
C ALA A 67 7.36 6.85 -4.96
N ARG A 68 8.36 7.67 -5.34
CA ARG A 68 8.35 8.45 -6.58
C ARG A 68 8.34 7.55 -7.82
N GLU A 69 9.11 6.47 -7.82
CA GLU A 69 9.15 5.50 -8.91
C GLU A 69 7.83 4.74 -9.10
N LEU A 70 7.12 4.44 -8.01
CA LEU A 70 5.78 3.87 -8.11
C LEU A 70 4.78 4.93 -8.58
N LEU A 71 4.81 6.14 -8.02
CA LEU A 71 3.92 7.23 -8.39
C LEU A 71 3.96 7.49 -9.91
N THR A 72 5.14 7.54 -10.53
CA THR A 72 5.29 7.79 -11.97
C THR A 72 4.61 6.75 -12.85
N ARG A 73 4.30 5.56 -12.32
CA ARG A 73 3.56 4.50 -13.00
C ARG A 73 2.05 4.59 -12.77
N LEU A 74 1.62 5.27 -11.72
CA LEU A 74 0.22 5.32 -11.28
C LEU A 74 -0.54 6.54 -11.82
N VAL A 75 0.15 7.66 -12.06
CA VAL A 75 -0.48 8.94 -12.41
C VAL A 75 -0.03 9.44 -13.78
N LYS A 76 -0.88 10.24 -14.41
CA LYS A 76 -0.50 11.06 -15.57
C LYS A 76 0.33 12.26 -15.10
N GLU A 77 1.28 12.70 -15.94
CA GLU A 77 2.06 13.92 -15.73
C GLU A 77 2.73 13.96 -14.33
N PRO A 78 3.54 12.95 -13.96
CA PRO A 78 4.09 12.80 -12.62
C PRO A 78 4.97 13.97 -12.16
N GLU A 79 5.50 14.77 -13.08
CA GLU A 79 6.23 16.01 -12.81
C GLU A 79 5.38 17.09 -12.14
N ARG A 80 4.05 17.02 -12.26
CA ARG A 80 3.11 17.90 -11.56
C ARG A 80 2.85 17.49 -10.13
N TRP A 81 3.37 16.36 -9.68
CA TRP A 81 3.16 15.88 -8.33
C TRP A 81 4.32 16.27 -7.41
N LYS A 82 4.04 17.02 -6.35
CA LYS A 82 5.07 17.40 -5.36
C LYS A 82 4.88 16.64 -4.06
N ARG A 83 6.00 16.20 -3.49
CA ARG A 83 6.03 15.60 -2.16
C ARG A 83 5.81 16.70 -1.12
N ILE A 84 4.87 16.48 -0.21
CA ILE A 84 4.57 17.41 0.88
C ILE A 84 5.18 16.96 2.19
N ASN A 85 5.09 15.67 2.50
CA ASN A 85 5.71 15.11 3.70
C ASN A 85 6.13 13.65 3.48
N ILE A 86 6.93 13.16 4.43
CA ILE A 86 7.29 11.76 4.60
C ILE A 86 6.99 11.45 6.06
N THR A 87 6.13 10.47 6.31
CA THR A 87 5.69 10.11 7.66
C THR A 87 6.08 8.67 7.96
N LEU A 88 6.62 8.44 9.15
CA LEU A 88 6.74 7.11 9.73
C LEU A 88 5.42 6.76 10.40
N SER A 89 4.78 5.67 9.97
CA SER A 89 3.52 5.19 10.56
C SER A 89 3.74 3.82 11.18
N GLN A 90 3.45 3.73 12.47
CA GLN A 90 3.37 2.46 13.19
C GLN A 90 2.11 1.73 12.72
N ILE A 91 2.26 0.46 12.32
CA ILE A 91 1.14 -0.35 11.83
C ILE A 91 0.73 -1.40 12.87
N LYS A 92 1.71 -2.09 13.45
CA LYS A 92 1.46 -3.19 14.38
C LYS A 92 2.60 -3.28 15.39
N ASP A 93 2.24 -3.47 16.66
CA ASP A 93 3.18 -3.54 17.78
C ASP A 93 4.15 -2.35 17.81
N GLU A 94 5.17 -2.36 18.67
CA GLU A 94 6.14 -1.26 18.78
C GLU A 94 7.19 -1.24 17.66
N GLU A 95 7.22 -2.28 16.81
CA GLU A 95 8.34 -2.57 15.90
C GLU A 95 8.00 -2.54 14.41
N LYS A 96 6.71 -2.64 14.03
CA LYS A 96 6.34 -2.68 12.61
C LYS A 96 5.89 -1.31 12.13
N TRP A 97 6.75 -0.71 11.33
CA TRP A 97 6.58 0.62 10.78
C TRP A 97 6.60 0.59 9.26
N VAL A 98 5.97 1.59 8.65
CA VAL A 98 6.07 1.87 7.23
C VAL A 98 6.33 3.36 7.01
N TYR A 99 6.87 3.70 5.85
CA TYR A 99 6.86 5.05 5.36
C TYR A 99 5.58 5.32 4.58
N VAL A 100 4.94 6.45 4.84
CA VAL A 100 3.83 7.00 4.05
C VAL A 100 4.32 8.31 3.42
N ILE A 101 4.42 8.32 2.10
CA ILE A 101 4.89 9.48 1.34
C ILE A 101 3.67 10.15 0.73
N HIS A 102 3.42 11.40 1.11
CA HIS A 102 2.29 12.17 0.64
C HIS A 102 2.69 13.09 -0.51
N PHE A 103 2.03 12.92 -1.65
CA PHE A 103 2.14 13.76 -2.82
C PHE A 103 0.83 14.51 -3.07
N ILE A 104 0.96 15.74 -3.55
CA ILE A 104 -0.16 16.51 -4.10
C ILE A 104 0.09 16.78 -5.58
N GLY A 105 -0.91 16.57 -6.42
CA GLY A 105 -0.86 16.90 -7.85
C GLY A 105 -1.35 18.33 -8.06
N PHE A 106 -0.64 19.10 -8.89
CA PHE A 106 -1.11 20.42 -9.28
C PHE A 106 -1.97 20.33 -10.55
N HIS A 107 -3.09 21.05 -10.53
CA HIS A 107 -3.93 21.20 -11.72
C HIS A 107 -3.16 21.87 -12.86
N PRO A 108 -3.45 21.54 -14.13
CA PRO A 108 -2.97 22.31 -15.26
C PRO A 108 -3.33 23.80 -15.10
N PRO A 109 -2.48 24.73 -15.59
CA PRO A 109 -2.83 26.15 -15.61
C PRO A 109 -4.18 26.37 -16.30
N GLY A 110 -5.09 27.08 -15.64
CA GLY A 110 -6.44 27.38 -16.16
C GLY A 110 -7.54 26.41 -15.74
N VAL A 111 -7.19 25.30 -15.08
CA VAL A 111 -8.17 24.41 -14.40
C VAL A 111 -8.15 24.77 -12.92
N VAL A 112 -9.17 25.50 -12.47
CA VAL A 112 -9.27 26.00 -11.08
C VAL A 112 -10.34 25.24 -10.29
N ASP A 113 -11.17 24.46 -10.97
CA ASP A 113 -12.31 23.79 -10.36
C ASP A 113 -11.97 22.35 -9.93
N GLY A 114 -12.14 22.08 -8.64
CA GLY A 114 -12.01 20.76 -8.04
C GLY A 114 -10.96 20.66 -6.93
N PRO A 115 -11.08 19.66 -6.04
CA PRO A 115 -10.08 19.42 -5.00
C PRO A 115 -8.71 19.12 -5.61
N VAL A 116 -7.65 19.53 -4.90
CA VAL A 116 -6.28 19.19 -5.25
C VAL A 116 -6.13 17.66 -5.14
N PRO A 117 -5.72 16.95 -6.20
CA PRO A 117 -5.55 15.50 -6.12
C PRO A 117 -4.39 15.17 -5.17
N GLU A 118 -4.59 14.15 -4.35
CA GLU A 118 -3.60 13.68 -3.37
C GLU A 118 -3.33 12.19 -3.55
N MET A 119 -2.07 11.79 -3.32
CA MET A 119 -1.65 10.39 -3.39
C MET A 119 -0.72 10.09 -2.21
N ARG A 120 -1.07 9.05 -1.45
CA ARG A 120 -0.23 8.49 -0.40
C ARG A 120 0.35 7.19 -0.90
N VAL A 121 1.67 7.14 -1.05
CA VAL A 121 2.38 5.91 -1.41
C VAL A 121 3.01 5.33 -0.16
N VAL A 122 2.77 4.04 0.07
CA VAL A 122 3.30 3.31 1.23
C VAL A 122 4.55 2.54 0.83
N VAL A 123 5.60 2.63 1.64
CA VAL A 123 6.87 1.93 1.44
C VAL A 123 7.26 1.20 2.71
N LEU A 124 7.56 -0.09 2.60
CA LEU A 124 8.00 -0.94 3.70
C LEU A 124 9.44 -0.58 4.14
N MET A 125 9.85 -1.03 5.32
CA MET A 125 11.19 -0.74 5.89
C MET A 125 12.35 -1.40 5.13
N ASP A 126 12.08 -2.30 4.19
CA ASP A 126 13.08 -2.85 3.26
C ASP A 126 13.24 -2.02 1.98
N GLY A 127 12.41 -1.00 1.78
CA GLY A 127 12.38 -0.15 0.58
C GLY A 127 11.40 -0.59 -0.50
N LYS A 128 10.67 -1.69 -0.32
CA LYS A 128 9.65 -2.15 -1.28
C LYS A 128 8.40 -1.25 -1.20
N PRO A 129 7.97 -0.62 -2.30
CA PRO A 129 6.70 0.11 -2.32
C PRO A 129 5.53 -0.88 -2.38
N VAL A 130 4.46 -0.59 -1.63
CA VAL A 130 3.21 -1.34 -1.70
C VAL A 130 2.49 -0.94 -2.99
N VAL A 131 2.11 -1.92 -3.81
CA VAL A 131 1.35 -1.67 -5.03
C VAL A 131 -0.13 -1.57 -4.66
N PRO A 132 -0.86 -0.51 -5.09
CA PRO A 132 -2.25 -0.34 -4.72
C PRO A 132 -3.18 -1.20 -5.58
N ASP A 133 -4.29 -1.61 -4.98
CA ASP A 133 -5.47 -2.01 -5.75
C ASP A 133 -6.14 -0.75 -6.30
N ILE A 134 -6.43 -0.73 -7.61
CA ILE A 134 -7.01 0.43 -8.29
C ILE A 134 -8.46 0.11 -8.65
N VAL A 135 -9.38 0.88 -8.08
CA VAL A 135 -10.82 0.70 -8.25
C VAL A 135 -11.40 1.92 -8.95
N LYS A 136 -12.06 1.72 -10.09
CA LYS A 136 -12.85 2.78 -10.73
C LYS A 136 -14.11 3.04 -9.91
N LEU A 137 -14.31 4.29 -9.52
CA LEU A 137 -15.47 4.75 -8.78
C LEU A 137 -16.69 4.77 -9.72
N LYS A 138 -17.81 4.24 -9.24
CA LYS A 138 -19.10 4.42 -9.91
C LYS A 138 -19.63 5.80 -9.58
N ARG A 139 -20.11 6.53 -10.59
CA ARG A 139 -20.80 7.79 -10.34
C ARG A 139 -22.25 7.51 -9.91
N PRO A 140 -22.84 8.31 -9.01
CA PRO A 140 -24.19 8.08 -8.50
C PRO A 140 -25.29 8.05 -9.57
N ASP A 141 -25.02 8.59 -10.76
CA ASP A 141 -25.94 8.69 -11.90
C ASP A 141 -25.87 7.49 -12.88
N GLU A 142 -25.05 6.47 -12.60
CA GLU A 142 -24.83 5.30 -13.47
C GLU A 142 -25.59 4.02 -13.01
N GLU A 143 -26.66 4.14 -12.22
CA GLU A 143 -27.61 3.04 -11.86
C GLU A 143 -28.81 2.95 -12.82
#